data_AF-A0A167JDD4-F1
#
_entry.id   AF-A0A167JDD4-F1
#
_cell.length_a   1.000
_cell.length_b   1.000
_cell.length_c   1.000
_cell.angle_alpha   90.00
_cell.angle_beta   90.00
_cell.angle_gamma   90.00
#
_symmetry.space_group_name_H-M   'P 1'
#
loop_
_entity.id
_entity.type
_entity.pdbx_description
1 polymer ?
#
loop_
_entity_poly.entity_id
_entity_poly.type
_entity_poly.pdbx_seq_one_letter_code
_entity_poly.pdbx_strand_id
1 'polypeptide(L)'
;NVFVDPKLFQKRRFQSPRVLFSTQPPPLSRDGQDVEFLDSTDSLNRNIRTKRATHPVHNRGEYSVCDSVSVWVANKTTATDIKGKEVTVMVDVNLNNNAYKQYFFETKCRDPKPVSTGCRGIDARHWNSYCTT
;
A
#
# COMPACT_ATOMS: atom_id res chain seq x y z
N ASN A 1 -7.37 -19.45 -10.25
CA ASN A 1 -7.41 -19.37 -8.78
C ASN A 1 -6.08 -19.91 -8.25
N VAL A 2 -5.14 -19.05 -7.82
CA VAL A 2 -3.85 -19.52 -7.28
C VAL A 2 -4.03 -19.70 -5.79
N PHE A 3 -4.03 -20.95 -5.32
CA PHE A 3 -4.15 -21.28 -3.91
C PHE A 3 -2.74 -21.55 -3.37
N VAL A 4 -2.28 -20.72 -2.44
CA VAL A 4 -0.97 -20.89 -1.79
C VAL A 4 -1.20 -21.58 -0.45
N ASP A 5 -0.53 -22.71 -0.22
CA ASP A 5 -0.67 -23.50 1.01
C ASP A 5 -0.20 -22.68 2.23
N PRO A 6 -1.08 -22.40 3.22
CA PRO A 6 -0.73 -21.68 4.44
C PRO A 6 0.42 -22.33 5.24
N LYS A 7 0.65 -23.63 5.08
CA LYS A 7 1.73 -24.36 5.76
C LYS A 7 3.13 -23.96 5.31
N LEU A 8 3.26 -23.28 4.17
CA LEU A 8 4.54 -22.70 3.72
C LEU A 8 5.05 -21.63 4.69
N PHE A 9 4.15 -20.92 5.37
CA PHE A 9 4.47 -19.84 6.30
C PHE A 9 4.73 -20.30 7.73
N GLN A 10 4.32 -21.53 8.08
CA GLN A 10 4.46 -22.07 9.44
C GLN A 10 5.82 -22.75 9.69
N LYS A 11 6.55 -23.12 8.63
CA LYS A 11 7.83 -23.83 8.74
C LYS A 11 9.00 -22.85 8.71
N ARG A 12 9.62 -22.62 9.88
CA ARG A 12 10.87 -21.84 10.06
C ARG A 12 12.02 -22.25 9.11
N ARG A 13 12.01 -23.48 8.59
CA ARG A 13 13.09 -24.02 7.74
C ARG A 13 13.01 -23.62 6.25
N PHE A 14 11.90 -23.05 5.78
CA PHE A 14 11.77 -22.55 4.39
C PHE A 14 11.90 -21.04 4.28
N GLN A 15 12.18 -20.35 5.39
CA GLN A 15 12.45 -18.92 5.39
C GLN A 15 13.94 -18.71 5.12
N SER A 16 14.27 -18.12 3.98
CA SER A 16 15.65 -17.69 3.76
C SER A 16 15.97 -16.57 4.77
N PRO A 17 17.16 -16.53 5.39
CA PRO A 17 17.52 -15.46 6.32
C PRO A 17 17.53 -14.06 5.69
N ARG A 18 17.48 -13.98 4.36
CA ARG A 18 17.62 -12.75 3.57
C ARG A 18 16.31 -12.26 2.96
N VAL A 19 15.28 -13.10 2.93
CA VAL A 19 13.97 -12.80 2.35
C VAL A 19 12.92 -13.42 3.26
N LEU A 20 12.21 -12.57 3.99
CA LEU A 20 11.03 -12.94 4.76
C LEU A 20 9.80 -12.66 3.91
N PHE A 21 9.00 -13.70 3.67
CA PHE A 21 7.66 -13.50 3.14
C PHE A 21 6.76 -13.02 4.28
N SER A 22 6.10 -11.87 4.11
CA SER A 22 5.08 -11.43 5.05
C SER A 22 3.94 -12.45 5.05
N THR A 23 3.68 -13.05 6.22
CA THR A 23 2.52 -13.93 6.43
C THR A 23 1.21 -13.13 6.50
N GLN A 24 1.32 -11.82 6.69
CA GLN A 24 0.20 -10.90 6.65
C GLN A 24 0.03 -10.40 5.21
N PRO A 25 -1.12 -10.66 4.54
CA PRO A 25 -1.42 -9.96 3.30
C PRO A 25 -1.39 -8.45 3.55
N PRO A 26 -0.93 -7.63 2.58
CA PRO A 26 -1.03 -6.18 2.71
C PRO A 26 -2.48 -5.84 3.06
N PRO A 27 -2.74 -4.98 4.05
CA PRO A 27 -4.10 -4.73 4.50
C PRO A 27 -4.94 -4.28 3.32
N LEU A 28 -5.82 -5.17 2.86
CA LEU A 28 -6.77 -4.89 1.81
C LEU A 28 -7.68 -3.78 2.35
N SER A 29 -7.79 -2.69 1.59
CA SER A 29 -8.56 -1.49 2.00
C SER A 29 -10.08 -1.72 1.96
N ARG A 30 -10.52 -2.97 2.09
CA ARG A 30 -11.91 -3.41 2.19
C ARG A 30 -11.87 -4.90 2.53
N ASP A 31 -12.06 -5.22 3.81
CA ASP A 31 -13.37 -5.64 4.27
C ASP A 31 -13.29 -5.78 5.79
N GLY A 32 -14.28 -5.17 6.47
CA GLY A 32 -14.46 -5.34 7.89
C GLY A 32 -14.81 -6.79 8.17
N GLN A 33 -13.97 -7.47 8.94
CA GLN A 33 -14.40 -8.54 9.82
C GLN A 33 -13.33 -8.74 10.89
N ASP A 34 -13.83 -8.70 12.11
CA ASP A 34 -13.17 -9.03 13.36
C ASP A 34 -12.04 -10.04 13.24
N VAL A 35 -10.84 -9.60 13.60
CA VAL A 35 -9.91 -10.47 14.32
C VAL A 35 -10.00 -10.06 15.78
N GLU A 36 -11.07 -10.52 16.43
CA GLU A 36 -11.12 -10.67 17.88
C GLU A 36 -9.86 -11.40 18.33
N PHE A 37 -9.02 -10.73 19.13
CA PHE A 37 -8.36 -11.30 20.29
C PHE A 37 -7.62 -10.17 21.01
N LEU A 38 -8.30 -9.57 21.98
CA LEU A 38 -7.86 -9.41 23.37
C LEU A 38 -8.91 -8.58 24.11
N ASP A 39 -9.71 -9.31 24.90
CA ASP A 39 -10.27 -8.94 26.19
C ASP A 39 -10.20 -7.46 26.59
N SER A 40 -11.30 -6.74 26.40
CA SER A 40 -11.76 -5.68 27.31
C SER A 40 -13.11 -5.16 26.83
N THR A 41 -14.12 -5.37 27.66
CA THR A 41 -15.41 -4.69 27.61
C THR A 41 -15.20 -3.18 27.72
N ASP A 42 -15.26 -2.46 26.60
CA ASP A 42 -15.81 -1.11 26.60
C ASP A 42 -16.31 -0.76 25.20
N SER A 43 -17.63 -0.78 25.06
CA SER A 43 -18.33 0.04 24.09
C SER A 43 -17.84 1.48 24.22
N LEU A 44 -17.43 2.14 23.13
CA LEU A 44 -17.62 3.58 22.84
C LEU A 44 -16.74 4.02 21.65
N ASN A 45 -17.40 4.55 20.60
CA ASN A 45 -16.89 5.50 19.60
C ASN A 45 -15.48 5.29 19.03
N ARG A 46 -15.34 4.39 18.05
CA ARG A 46 -14.11 4.22 17.28
C ARG A 46 -14.27 4.75 15.85
N ASN A 47 -14.17 6.06 15.70
CA ASN A 47 -13.77 6.70 14.45
C ASN A 47 -12.27 6.41 14.23
N ILE A 48 -11.87 5.14 14.15
CA ILE A 48 -10.47 4.76 13.95
C ILE A 48 -10.13 5.07 12.50
N ARG A 49 -9.59 6.27 12.30
CA ARG A 49 -8.78 6.57 11.14
C ARG A 49 -7.53 5.70 11.25
N THR A 50 -7.51 4.56 10.55
CA THR A 50 -6.30 3.75 10.38
C THR A 50 -5.25 4.62 9.71
N LYS A 51 -4.37 5.23 10.51
CA LYS A 51 -3.20 5.93 9.98
C LYS A 51 -2.38 4.88 9.26
N ARG A 52 -2.05 5.12 7.98
CA ARG A 52 -1.04 4.31 7.29
C ARG A 52 0.26 4.46 8.08
N ALA A 53 0.59 3.46 8.88
CA ALA A 53 1.87 3.43 9.59
C ALA A 53 2.95 3.14 8.56
N THR A 54 4.04 3.90 8.58
CA THR A 54 5.26 3.50 7.90
C THR A 54 5.63 2.12 8.42
N HIS A 55 5.77 1.14 7.52
CA HIS A 55 6.10 -0.23 7.92
C HIS A 55 7.32 -0.16 8.85
N PRO A 56 7.23 -0.64 10.11
CA PRO A 56 8.21 -0.36 11.17
C PRO A 56 9.63 -0.88 10.87
N VAL A 57 9.80 -1.56 9.74
CA VAL A 57 11.01 -2.31 9.38
C VAL A 57 11.88 -1.65 8.32
N HIS A 58 11.51 -0.48 7.77
CA HIS A 58 12.41 0.24 6.83
C HIS A 58 13.77 0.60 7.46
N ASN A 59 13.87 0.61 8.80
CA ASN A 59 15.09 0.94 9.53
C ASN A 59 15.97 -0.28 9.90
N ARG A 60 15.63 -1.49 9.46
CA ARG A 60 16.37 -2.74 9.80
C ARG A 60 16.98 -3.47 8.59
N GLY A 61 17.16 -2.77 7.46
CA GLY A 61 17.75 -3.35 6.24
C GLY A 61 16.76 -4.15 5.39
N GLU A 62 15.47 -4.07 5.69
CA GLU A 62 14.42 -4.58 4.82
C GLU A 62 14.04 -3.54 3.78
N TYR A 63 13.86 -4.01 2.54
CA TYR A 63 13.50 -3.17 1.42
C TYR A 63 12.29 -3.73 0.69
N SER A 64 11.45 -2.84 0.16
CA SER A 64 10.36 -3.24 -0.72
C SER A 64 10.88 -3.81 -2.04
N VAL A 65 10.05 -4.64 -2.67
CA VAL A 65 10.30 -5.22 -4.00
C VAL A 65 10.37 -4.13 -5.08
N CYS A 66 9.57 -3.07 -4.91
CA CYS A 66 9.54 -1.87 -5.73
C CYS A 66 9.70 -0.64 -4.85
N ASP A 67 10.54 0.31 -5.25
CA ASP A 67 10.66 1.59 -4.54
C ASP A 67 9.47 2.49 -4.93
N SER A 68 8.80 3.08 -3.95
CA SER A 68 7.69 4.01 -4.16
C SER A 68 8.03 5.42 -3.66
N VAL A 69 7.54 6.44 -4.36
CA VAL A 69 7.64 7.84 -3.96
C VAL A 69 6.22 8.37 -3.72
N SER A 70 5.98 8.94 -2.55
CA SER A 70 4.69 9.53 -2.18
C SER A 70 4.81 11.04 -1.98
N VAL A 71 3.86 11.80 -2.54
CA VAL A 71 3.84 13.27 -2.50
C VAL A 71 2.43 13.78 -2.24
N TRP A 72 2.32 14.81 -1.41
CA TRP A 72 1.10 15.61 -1.28
C TRP A 72 1.03 16.64 -2.41
N VAL A 73 0.06 16.49 -3.32
CA VAL A 73 -0.17 17.35 -4.47
C VAL A 73 -1.34 18.28 -4.16
N ALA A 74 -1.04 19.58 -4.02
CA ALA A 74 -2.05 20.62 -3.71
C ALA A 74 -2.68 21.24 -4.96
N ASN A 75 -1.92 21.31 -6.07
CA ASN A 75 -2.33 22.03 -7.28
C ASN A 75 -2.65 21.04 -8.41
N LYS A 76 -3.51 20.06 -8.14
CA LYS A 76 -3.97 19.11 -9.18
C LYS A 76 -5.11 19.77 -9.95
N THR A 77 -4.93 19.97 -11.26
CA THR A 77 -5.91 20.66 -12.12
C THR A 77 -6.71 19.72 -13.02
N THR A 78 -6.17 18.54 -13.32
CA THR A 78 -6.81 17.52 -14.15
C THR A 78 -6.78 16.15 -13.48
N ALA A 79 -7.81 15.36 -13.73
CA ALA A 79 -7.93 13.97 -13.30
C ALA A 79 -8.78 13.17 -14.30
N THR A 80 -8.70 11.86 -14.24
CA THR A 80 -9.58 10.97 -14.97
C THR A 80 -10.66 10.47 -14.01
N ASP A 81 -11.94 10.70 -14.36
CA ASP A 81 -13.07 10.17 -13.62
C ASP A 81 -13.12 8.63 -13.71
N ILE A 82 -13.84 7.98 -12.79
CA ILE A 82 -14.00 6.52 -12.76
C ILE A 82 -14.60 5.95 -14.06
N LYS A 83 -15.33 6.79 -14.82
CA LYS A 83 -15.87 6.46 -16.14
C LYS A 83 -14.84 6.60 -17.28
N GLY A 84 -13.58 6.91 -16.98
CA GLY A 84 -12.49 7.07 -17.95
C GLY A 84 -12.45 8.43 -18.65
N LYS A 85 -13.32 9.38 -18.28
CA LYS A 85 -13.36 10.72 -18.90
C LYS A 85 -12.40 11.67 -18.19
N GLU A 86 -11.68 12.49 -18.94
CA GLU A 86 -10.88 13.58 -18.39
C GLU A 86 -11.78 14.70 -17.82
N VAL A 87 -11.48 15.12 -16.60
CA VAL A 87 -12.21 16.14 -15.86
C VAL A 87 -11.25 17.14 -15.20
N THR A 88 -11.72 18.38 -15.05
CA THR A 88 -11.01 19.43 -14.32
C THR A 88 -11.25 19.30 -12.82
N VAL A 89 -10.18 19.31 -12.04
CA VAL A 89 -10.22 19.26 -10.57
C VAL A 89 -10.29 20.69 -10.04
N MET A 90 -11.27 20.95 -9.18
CA MET A 90 -11.38 22.23 -8.49
C MET A 90 -10.27 22.35 -7.44
N VAL A 91 -9.52 23.45 -7.41
CA VAL A 91 -8.42 23.62 -6.44
C VAL A 91 -8.97 23.76 -5.01
N ASP A 92 -10.03 24.56 -4.86
CA ASP A 92 -10.70 24.80 -3.58
C ASP A 92 -12.15 24.27 -3.62
N VAL A 93 -12.55 23.60 -2.55
CA VAL A 93 -13.95 23.19 -2.29
C VAL A 93 -14.55 24.19 -1.33
N ASN A 94 -15.60 24.86 -1.78
CA ASN A 94 -16.36 25.77 -0.94
C ASN A 94 -17.39 24.97 -0.12
N LEU A 95 -17.25 24.98 1.20
CA LEU A 95 -18.20 24.38 2.13
C LEU A 95 -18.50 25.40 3.23
N ASN A 96 -19.78 25.73 3.42
CA ASN A 96 -20.25 26.67 4.45
C ASN A 96 -19.53 28.04 4.43
N ASN A 97 -19.41 28.66 3.24
CA ASN A 97 -18.66 29.91 2.99
C ASN A 97 -17.15 29.87 3.25
N ASN A 98 -16.58 28.69 3.57
CA ASN A 98 -15.15 28.50 3.72
C ASN A 98 -14.58 27.76 2.50
N ALA A 99 -13.47 28.26 1.97
CA ALA A 99 -12.72 27.61 0.89
C ALA A 99 -11.70 26.62 1.48
N TYR A 100 -11.81 25.34 1.14
CA TYR A 100 -10.90 24.29 1.57
C TYR A 100 -10.03 23.81 0.41
N LYS A 101 -8.71 23.87 0.57
CA LYS A 101 -7.78 23.33 -0.41
C LYS A 101 -7.90 21.81 -0.52
N GLN A 102 -8.02 21.30 -1.74
CA GLN A 102 -7.93 19.87 -2.00
C GLN A 102 -6.48 19.43 -2.07
N TYR A 103 -6.14 18.37 -1.33
CA TYR A 103 -4.82 17.75 -1.39
C TYR A 103 -4.96 16.29 -1.79
N PHE A 104 -4.11 15.85 -2.72
CA PHE A 104 -4.06 14.47 -3.19
C PHE A 104 -2.76 13.84 -2.70
N PHE A 105 -2.85 12.71 -2.00
CA PHE A 105 -1.67 11.94 -1.64
C PHE A 105 -1.38 10.94 -2.76
N GLU A 106 -0.58 11.35 -3.74
CA GLU A 106 -0.18 10.50 -4.86
C GLU A 106 1.02 9.64 -4.46
N THR A 107 1.00 8.36 -4.81
CA THR A 107 2.14 7.45 -4.68
C THR A 107 2.42 6.83 -6.03
N LYS A 108 3.67 6.86 -6.47
CA LYS A 108 4.11 6.33 -7.77
C LYS A 108 5.32 5.42 -7.59
N CYS A 109 5.55 4.54 -8.56
CA CYS A 109 6.80 3.79 -8.64
C CYS A 109 7.95 4.75 -8.93
N ARG A 110 9.06 4.61 -8.19
CA ARG A 110 10.29 5.36 -8.45
C ARG A 110 10.91 4.93 -9.78
N ASP A 111 10.96 3.62 -10.00
CA ASP A 111 11.50 2.99 -11.20
C ASP A 111 10.68 1.73 -11.52
N PRO A 112 10.28 1.49 -12.79
CA PRO A 112 9.64 0.25 -13.21
C PRO A 112 10.50 -1.01 -13.00
N LYS A 113 11.83 -0.89 -12.97
CA LYS A 113 12.80 -1.98 -12.77
C LYS A 113 13.92 -1.52 -11.82
N PRO A 114 13.71 -1.60 -10.50
CA PRO A 114 14.71 -1.17 -9.52
C PRO A 114 16.01 -1.99 -9.55
N VAL A 115 16.02 -3.16 -10.18
CA VAL A 115 17.22 -3.95 -10.50
C VAL A 115 17.19 -4.37 -11.98
N SER A 116 18.34 -4.71 -12.55
CA SER A 116 18.45 -5.05 -13.98
C SER A 116 17.52 -6.20 -14.43
N THR A 117 17.22 -7.12 -13.52
CA THR A 117 16.34 -8.27 -13.76
C THR A 117 14.85 -8.00 -13.53
N GLY A 118 14.46 -6.78 -13.13
CA GLY A 118 13.08 -6.42 -12.80
C GLY A 118 12.95 -5.90 -11.38
N CYS A 119 12.10 -6.54 -10.58
CA CYS A 119 11.85 -6.14 -9.20
C CYS A 119 12.87 -6.77 -8.23
N ARG A 120 13.12 -6.10 -7.09
CA ARG A 120 14.12 -6.51 -6.10
C ARG A 120 13.70 -7.83 -5.42
N GLY A 121 14.61 -8.80 -5.39
CA GLY A 121 14.41 -10.08 -4.69
C GLY A 121 13.51 -11.09 -5.42
N ILE A 122 13.11 -10.82 -6.67
CA ILE A 122 12.39 -11.77 -7.50
C ILE A 122 13.37 -12.71 -8.21
N ASP A 123 13.05 -14.01 -8.23
CA ASP A 123 13.83 -15.00 -8.97
C ASP A 123 13.62 -14.84 -10.49
N ALA A 124 14.55 -14.11 -11.11
CA ALA A 124 14.54 -13.76 -12.52
C ALA A 124 14.72 -14.97 -13.46
N ARG A 125 15.09 -16.16 -12.96
CA ARG A 125 15.18 -17.37 -13.78
C ARG A 125 13.81 -17.91 -14.14
N HIS A 126 12.83 -17.67 -13.28
CA HIS A 126 11.48 -18.23 -13.43
C HIS A 126 10.42 -17.14 -13.66
N TRP A 127 10.71 -15.87 -13.32
CA TRP A 127 9.72 -14.80 -13.34
C TRP A 127 10.25 -13.52 -14.00
N ASN A 128 9.47 -12.99 -14.94
CA ASN A 128 9.62 -11.62 -15.43
C ASN A 128 8.80 -10.69 -14.56
N SER A 129 9.40 -9.58 -14.10
CA SER A 129 8.76 -8.66 -13.15
C SER A 129 9.00 -7.19 -13.52
N TYR A 130 8.00 -6.35 -13.22
CA TYR A 130 8.07 -4.89 -13.34
C TYR A 130 7.14 -4.22 -12.30
N CYS A 131 7.49 -3.00 -11.91
CA CYS A 131 6.73 -2.17 -10.98
C CYS A 131 5.75 -1.27 -11.75
N THR A 132 4.50 -1.20 -11.31
CA THR A 132 3.46 -0.33 -11.89
C THR A 132 2.75 0.49 -10.83
N THR A 133 2.34 1.71 -11.20
CA THR A 133 1.49 2.60 -10.39
C THR A 133 0.03 2.38 -10.76
#